data_AF-A0A353YZ33-F1
#
_entry.id   AF-A0A353YZ33-F1
#
_cell.length_a   1.000
_cell.length_b   1.000
_cell.length_c   1.000
_cell.angle_alpha   90.00
_cell.angle_beta   90.00
_cell.angle_gamma   90.00
#
_symmetry.space_group_name_H-M   'P 1'
#
loop_
_entity.id
_entity.type
_entity.pdbx_description
1 polymer ?
#
loop_
_entity_poly.entity_id
_entity_poly.type
_entity_poly.pdbx_seq_one_letter_code
_entity_poly.pdbx_strand_id
1 'polypeptide(L)'
;MTNVGNLNTDRMMEQFSKVVPFLLMIFALLSFIAVGIFSVDYYSELLESRFKASSYPMAILIAGIQELVRLGLLIASVRDFSDTKPLNGWLGLIASVALVWHDVKVAEKISLMWNQSEPGQYFSLFVFLILVGLVLEIRLILTVPGAASSKESITPKKETAKNLVNGIA
;
A
#
# COMPACT_ATOMS: atom_id res chain seq x y z
N MET A 1 14.48 -38.51 -21.90
CA MET A 1 15.19 -37.76 -20.85
C MET A 1 14.20 -36.77 -20.25
N THR A 2 13.75 -37.05 -19.03
CA THR A 2 12.62 -36.37 -18.38
C THR A 2 13.09 -35.08 -17.72
N ASN A 3 12.38 -33.98 -17.99
CA ASN A 3 12.70 -32.62 -17.55
C ASN A 3 12.41 -32.46 -16.04
N VAL A 4 13.30 -32.98 -15.18
CA VAL A 4 13.19 -32.93 -13.72
C VAL A 4 13.53 -31.54 -13.12
N GLY A 5 14.19 -30.66 -13.87
CA GLY A 5 14.51 -29.29 -13.42
C GLY A 5 13.30 -28.36 -13.40
N ASN A 6 12.35 -28.54 -14.33
CA ASN A 6 11.16 -27.67 -14.43
C ASN A 6 10.20 -27.89 -13.26
N LEU A 7 9.93 -29.15 -12.90
CA LEU A 7 8.93 -29.52 -11.89
C LEU A 7 9.25 -29.03 -10.47
N ASN A 8 10.53 -28.94 -10.10
CA ASN A 8 10.94 -28.40 -8.80
C ASN A 8 10.94 -26.87 -8.78
N THR A 9 11.32 -26.23 -9.89
CA THR A 9 11.33 -24.77 -10.00
C THR A 9 9.90 -24.21 -9.96
N ASP A 10 8.96 -24.86 -10.66
CA ASP A 10 7.55 -24.46 -10.68
C ASP A 10 6.90 -24.55 -9.29
N ARG A 11 7.18 -25.62 -8.53
CA ARG A 11 6.68 -25.80 -7.16
C ARG A 11 7.29 -24.82 -6.16
N MET A 12 8.60 -24.55 -6.28
CA MET A 12 9.25 -23.53 -5.45
C MET A 12 8.69 -22.14 -5.76
N MET A 13 8.54 -21.78 -7.04
CA MET A 13 7.96 -20.52 -7.47
C MET A 13 6.51 -20.36 -6.97
N GLU A 14 5.71 -21.43 -6.97
CA GLU A 14 4.33 -21.42 -6.46
C GLU A 14 4.27 -21.20 -4.94
N GLN A 15 5.18 -21.82 -4.17
CA GLN A 15 5.27 -21.61 -2.72
C GLN A 15 5.77 -20.20 -2.37
N PHE A 16 6.78 -19.70 -3.09
CA PHE A 16 7.25 -18.33 -2.92
C PHE A 16 6.15 -17.32 -3.22
N SER A 17 5.38 -17.53 -4.30
CA SER A 17 4.27 -16.64 -4.70
C SER A 17 3.18 -16.51 -3.62
N LYS A 18 2.95 -17.56 -2.82
CA LYS A 18 2.01 -17.53 -1.70
C LYS A 18 2.51 -16.73 -0.49
N VAL A 19 3.83 -16.67 -0.28
CA VAL A 19 4.46 -16.00 0.86
C VAL A 19 4.75 -14.51 0.59
N VAL A 20 5.02 -14.15 -0.67
CA VAL A 20 5.38 -12.78 -1.08
C VAL A 20 4.40 -11.71 -0.56
N PRO A 21 3.08 -11.79 -0.75
CA PRO A 21 2.18 -10.75 -0.25
C PRO A 21 2.21 -10.60 1.27
N PHE A 22 2.38 -11.69 2.02
CA PHE A 22 2.55 -11.61 3.48
C PHE A 22 3.86 -10.90 3.86
N LEU A 23 4.95 -11.20 3.17
CA LEU A 23 6.24 -10.56 3.40
C LEU A 23 6.22 -9.06 3.04
N LEU A 24 5.57 -8.70 1.94
CA LEU A 24 5.36 -7.30 1.54
C LEU A 24 4.56 -6.52 2.59
N MET A 25 3.53 -7.14 3.18
CA MET A 25 2.76 -6.54 4.27
C MET A 25 3.63 -6.29 5.51
N ILE A 26 4.51 -7.22 5.88
CA ILE A 26 5.46 -7.02 6.99
C ILE A 26 6.42 -5.86 6.69
N PHE A 27 6.97 -5.78 5.48
CA PHE A 27 7.86 -4.67 5.12
C PHE A 27 7.14 -3.32 5.10
N ALA A 28 5.88 -3.29 4.65
CA ALA A 28 5.07 -2.08 4.73
C ALA A 28 4.87 -1.63 6.19
N LEU A 29 4.53 -2.57 7.09
CA LEU A 29 4.41 -2.29 8.53
C LEU A 29 5.72 -1.76 9.14
N LEU A 30 6.87 -2.36 8.80
CA LEU A 30 8.17 -1.89 9.26
C LEU A 30 8.48 -0.47 8.75
N SER A 31 8.07 -0.15 7.53
CA SER A 31 8.22 1.21 6.99
C SER A 31 7.38 2.23 7.76
N PHE A 32 6.13 1.91 8.12
CA PHE A 32 5.27 2.79 8.92
C PHE A 32 5.83 3.02 10.32
N ILE A 33 6.38 1.98 10.94
CA ILE A 33 7.06 2.11 12.25
C ILE A 33 8.26 3.06 12.13
N ALA A 34 9.09 2.91 11.09
CA ALA A 34 10.23 3.80 10.88
C ALA A 34 9.80 5.26 10.69
N VAL A 35 8.82 5.52 9.83
CA VAL A 35 8.28 6.88 9.59
C VAL A 35 7.61 7.45 10.85
N GLY A 36 6.91 6.61 11.62
CA GLY A 36 6.29 6.98 12.88
C GLY A 36 7.30 7.46 13.91
N ILE A 37 8.46 6.81 14.04
CA ILE A 37 9.53 7.22 14.97
C ILE A 37 10.00 8.65 14.66
N PHE A 38 10.30 8.95 13.39
CA PHE A 38 10.72 10.30 13.00
C PHE A 38 9.61 11.33 13.13
N SER A 39 8.36 10.91 12.93
CA SER A 39 7.19 11.78 13.13
C SER A 39 6.99 12.14 14.61
N VAL A 40 7.25 11.23 15.54
CA VAL A 40 7.23 11.55 16.99
C VAL A 40 8.22 12.66 17.32
N ASP A 41 9.45 12.55 16.80
CA ASP A 41 10.49 13.56 17.03
C ASP A 41 10.03 14.94 16.54
N TYR A 42 9.57 15.00 15.28
CA TYR A 42 9.01 16.21 14.68
C TYR A 42 7.87 16.83 15.49
N TYR A 43 6.86 16.04 15.83
CA TYR A 43 5.69 16.55 16.55
C TYR A 43 6.04 16.93 17.98
N SER A 44 7.04 16.30 18.59
CA SER A 44 7.48 16.65 19.94
C SER A 44 8.10 18.04 19.98
N GLU A 45 8.94 18.38 19.00
CA GLU A 45 9.55 19.71 18.87
C GLU A 45 8.50 20.76 18.46
N LEU A 46 7.62 20.42 17.52
CA LEU A 46 6.53 21.30 17.08
C LEU A 46 5.61 21.71 18.25
N LEU A 47 5.31 20.76 19.14
CA LEU A 47 4.39 20.94 20.26
C LEU A 47 5.07 21.47 21.53
N GLU A 48 6.40 21.47 21.59
CA GLU A 48 7.15 21.90 22.77
C GLU A 48 6.78 23.32 23.19
N SER A 49 6.69 24.23 22.21
CA SER A 49 6.31 25.63 22.41
C SER A 49 4.93 25.81 23.07
N ARG A 50 4.01 24.85 22.87
CA ARG A 50 2.61 24.95 23.28
C ARG A 50 2.27 24.10 24.50
N PHE A 51 2.82 22.89 24.58
CA PHE A 51 2.45 21.87 25.56
C PHE A 51 3.58 21.51 26.53
N LYS A 52 4.82 21.99 26.30
CA LYS A 52 5.99 21.76 27.16
C LYS A 52 6.11 20.29 27.57
N ALA A 53 5.96 19.96 28.86
CA ALA A 53 6.08 18.59 29.38
C ALA A 53 5.08 17.59 28.77
N SER A 54 3.97 18.05 28.17
CA SER A 54 3.00 17.19 27.49
C SER A 54 3.24 17.08 25.98
N SER A 55 4.31 17.66 25.42
CA SER A 55 4.60 17.58 23.98
C SER A 55 4.85 16.15 23.53
N TYR A 56 5.70 15.41 24.25
CA TYR A 56 6.09 14.05 23.92
C TYR A 56 4.91 13.04 23.86
N PRO A 57 4.04 12.92 24.89
CA PRO A 57 2.89 12.01 24.81
C PRO A 57 1.89 12.42 23.71
N MET A 58 1.74 13.72 23.45
CA MET A 58 0.88 14.20 22.36
C MET A 58 1.48 13.88 20.98
N ALA A 59 2.80 13.98 20.84
CA ALA A 59 3.52 13.62 19.62
C ALA A 59 3.36 12.13 19.30
N ILE A 60 3.47 11.25 20.31
CA ILE A 60 3.20 9.82 20.16
C ILE A 60 1.76 9.56 19.70
N LEU A 61 0.77 10.27 20.28
CA LEU A 61 -0.62 10.14 19.88
C LEU A 61 -0.84 10.55 18.41
N ILE A 62 -0.28 11.69 17.99
CA ILE A 62 -0.44 12.18 16.62
C ILE A 62 0.25 11.25 15.62
N ALA A 63 1.50 10.86 15.89
CA ALA A 63 2.23 9.92 15.04
C ALA A 63 1.52 8.57 14.98
N GLY A 64 0.99 8.08 16.11
CA GLY A 64 0.21 6.85 16.18
C GLY A 64 -1.07 6.92 15.34
N ILE A 65 -1.83 8.01 15.42
CA ILE A 65 -3.02 8.22 14.57
C ILE A 65 -2.63 8.25 13.09
N GLN A 66 -1.57 8.97 12.73
CA GLN A 66 -1.08 9.08 11.35
C GLN A 66 -0.73 7.71 10.76
N GLU A 67 0.07 6.90 11.47
CA GLU A 67 0.47 5.58 10.99
C GLU A 67 -0.69 4.57 11.02
N LEU A 68 -1.63 4.67 11.96
CA LEU A 68 -2.85 3.85 11.98
C LEU A 68 -3.77 4.16 10.79
N VAL A 69 -3.89 5.43 10.40
CA VAL A 69 -4.65 5.82 9.20
C VAL A 69 -4.01 5.21 7.95
N ARG A 70 -2.68 5.26 7.84
CA ARG A 70 -1.93 4.59 6.75
C ARG A 70 -2.19 3.10 6.71
N LEU A 71 -2.07 2.44 7.86
CA LEU A 71 -2.33 1.01 7.98
C LEU A 71 -3.77 0.66 7.58
N GLY A 72 -4.74 1.46 8.04
CA GLY A 72 -6.14 1.31 7.67
C GLY A 72 -6.38 1.42 6.16
N LEU A 73 -5.75 2.39 5.51
CA LEU A 73 -5.84 2.57 4.05
C LEU A 73 -5.16 1.44 3.28
N LEU A 74 -4.01 0.94 3.75
CA LEU A 74 -3.35 -0.22 3.16
C LEU A 74 -4.26 -1.45 3.21
N ILE A 75 -4.79 -1.78 4.39
CA ILE A 75 -5.67 -2.93 4.59
C ILE A 75 -6.97 -2.78 3.76
N ALA A 76 -7.57 -1.59 3.79
CA ALA A 76 -8.78 -1.29 3.02
C ALA A 76 -8.52 -1.42 1.51
N SER A 77 -7.42 -0.87 1.01
CA SER A 77 -7.05 -0.98 -0.41
C SER A 77 -6.84 -2.43 -0.82
N VAL A 78 -6.06 -3.20 -0.05
CA VAL A 78 -5.85 -4.64 -0.29
C VAL A 78 -7.17 -5.40 -0.34
N ARG A 79 -8.08 -5.12 0.59
CA ARG A 79 -9.42 -5.73 0.63
C ARG A 79 -10.26 -5.32 -0.59
N ASP A 80 -10.34 -4.04 -0.92
CA ASP A 80 -11.18 -3.53 -2.01
C ASP A 80 -10.74 -4.04 -3.39
N PHE A 81 -9.42 -4.22 -3.59
CA PHE A 81 -8.87 -4.85 -4.78
C PHE A 81 -9.09 -6.38 -4.80
N SER A 82 -9.16 -7.03 -3.64
CA SER A 82 -9.56 -8.44 -3.53
C SER A 82 -11.05 -8.64 -3.84
N ASP A 83 -11.92 -7.74 -3.37
CA ASP A 83 -13.39 -7.82 -3.49
C ASP A 83 -13.92 -7.36 -4.87
N THR A 84 -13.05 -7.21 -5.89
CA THR A 84 -13.40 -6.76 -7.26
C THR A 84 -14.14 -5.41 -7.33
N LYS A 85 -13.91 -4.50 -6.37
CA LYS A 85 -14.44 -3.13 -6.37
C LYS A 85 -13.34 -2.13 -6.78
N PRO A 86 -12.95 -2.08 -8.07
CA PRO A 86 -11.78 -1.34 -8.50
C PRO A 86 -11.85 0.15 -8.16
N LEU A 87 -13.04 0.76 -8.23
CA LEU A 87 -13.21 2.19 -7.92
C LEU A 87 -12.87 2.54 -6.47
N ASN A 88 -13.23 1.68 -5.51
CA ASN A 88 -12.91 1.90 -4.10
C ASN A 88 -11.41 1.69 -3.84
N GLY A 89 -10.82 0.68 -4.50
CA GLY A 89 -9.38 0.45 -4.44
C GLY A 89 -8.57 1.65 -4.96
N TRP A 90 -8.98 2.26 -6.08
CA TRP A 90 -8.34 3.47 -6.60
C TRP A 90 -8.49 4.68 -5.66
N LEU A 91 -9.63 4.84 -4.99
CA LEU A 91 -9.80 5.88 -3.97
C LEU A 91 -8.85 5.68 -2.79
N GLY A 92 -8.68 4.45 -2.31
CA GLY A 92 -7.71 4.10 -1.28
C GLY A 92 -6.27 4.42 -1.70
N LEU A 93 -5.91 4.09 -2.95
CA LEU A 93 -4.58 4.40 -3.50
C LEU A 93 -4.33 5.92 -3.59
N ILE A 94 -5.31 6.69 -4.07
CA ILE A 94 -5.20 8.16 -4.13
C ILE A 94 -5.04 8.75 -2.73
N ALA A 95 -5.80 8.25 -1.75
CA ALA A 95 -5.68 8.67 -0.36
C ALA A 95 -4.27 8.35 0.20
N SER A 96 -3.70 7.19 -0.12
CA SER A 96 -2.32 6.85 0.25
C SER A 96 -1.29 7.80 -0.38
N VAL A 97 -1.43 8.11 -1.67
CA VAL A 97 -0.55 9.09 -2.35
C VAL A 97 -0.66 10.48 -1.71
N ALA A 98 -1.87 10.91 -1.33
CA ALA A 98 -2.07 12.19 -0.65
C ALA A 98 -1.39 12.23 0.74
N LEU A 99 -1.43 11.12 1.49
CA LEU A 99 -0.71 11.00 2.76
C LEU A 99 0.81 10.99 2.58
N VAL A 100 1.31 10.30 1.57
CA VAL A 100 2.74 10.33 1.21
C VAL A 100 3.17 11.76 0.87
N TRP A 101 2.36 12.49 0.11
CA TRP A 101 2.64 13.90 -0.20
C TRP A 101 2.71 14.78 1.05
N HIS A 102 1.79 14.58 2.00
CA HIS A 102 1.85 15.24 3.30
C HIS A 102 3.17 14.91 4.02
N ASP A 103 3.55 13.65 4.05
CA ASP A 103 4.73 13.21 4.80
C ASP A 103 6.05 13.63 4.16
N VAL A 104 6.12 13.77 2.84
CA VAL A 104 7.27 14.38 2.17
C VAL A 104 7.48 15.83 2.65
N LYS A 105 6.39 16.59 2.83
CA LYS A 105 6.50 17.96 3.37
C LYS A 105 6.91 17.98 4.84
N VAL A 106 6.47 17.00 5.61
CA VAL A 106 6.93 16.84 7.00
C VAL A 106 8.41 16.47 7.01
N ALA A 107 8.86 15.53 6.17
CA ALA A 107 10.25 15.12 6.05
C ALA A 107 11.19 16.28 5.69
N GLU A 108 10.75 17.21 4.84
CA GLU A 108 11.50 18.44 4.54
C GLU A 108 11.76 19.24 5.83
N LYS A 109 10.71 19.43 6.65
CA LYS A 109 10.83 20.15 7.93
C LYS A 109 11.70 19.42 8.95
N ILE A 110 11.58 18.09 9.04
CA ILE A 110 12.45 17.28 9.91
C ILE A 110 13.91 17.41 9.47
N SER A 111 14.17 17.38 8.16
CA SER A 111 15.54 17.49 7.67
C SER A 111 16.20 18.83 8.01
N LEU A 112 15.44 19.93 7.94
CA LEU A 112 15.88 21.26 8.33
C LEU A 112 16.12 21.37 9.85
N MET A 113 15.29 20.70 10.64
CA MET A 113 15.42 20.60 12.09
C MET A 113 16.68 19.84 12.50
N TRP A 114 16.95 18.70 11.85
CA TRP A 114 18.11 17.85 12.19
C TRP A 114 19.43 18.41 11.70
N ASN A 115 19.47 19.01 10.52
CA ASN A 115 20.69 19.63 10.00
C ASN A 115 20.37 20.79 9.06
N GLN A 116 20.54 22.01 9.55
CA GLN A 116 20.32 23.24 8.77
C GLN A 116 21.37 23.45 7.67
N SER A 117 22.59 22.94 7.86
CA SER A 117 23.70 23.14 6.92
C SER A 117 23.60 22.20 5.72
N GLU A 118 23.20 20.95 5.94
CA GLU A 118 23.02 19.94 4.87
C GLU A 118 21.71 19.14 5.04
N PRO A 119 20.54 19.80 4.92
CA PRO A 119 19.24 19.14 5.11
C PRO A 119 18.97 18.07 4.04
N GLY A 120 19.56 18.22 2.85
CA GLY A 120 19.31 17.34 1.71
C GLY A 120 19.62 15.86 1.97
N GLN A 121 20.64 15.55 2.79
CA GLN A 121 21.00 14.16 3.09
C GLN A 121 19.90 13.45 3.89
N TYR A 122 19.41 14.09 4.94
CA TYR A 122 18.33 13.56 5.78
C TYR A 122 17.00 13.56 5.05
N PHE A 123 16.72 14.62 4.28
CA PHE A 123 15.52 14.68 3.44
C PHE A 123 15.44 13.49 2.49
N SER A 124 16.54 13.20 1.78
CA SER A 124 16.59 12.06 0.85
C SER A 124 16.39 10.73 1.56
N LEU A 125 16.94 10.56 2.77
CA LEU A 125 16.75 9.36 3.57
C LEU A 125 15.28 9.17 3.99
N PHE A 126 14.65 10.23 4.51
CA PHE A 126 13.24 10.17 4.93
C PHE A 126 12.30 9.93 3.76
N VAL A 127 12.48 10.64 2.65
CA VAL A 127 11.69 10.45 1.44
C VAL A 127 11.85 9.03 0.91
N PHE A 128 13.07 8.47 0.94
CA PHE A 128 13.29 7.07 0.56
C PHE A 128 12.45 6.11 1.41
N LEU A 129 12.45 6.25 2.74
CA LEU A 129 11.66 5.39 3.63
C LEU A 129 10.15 5.51 3.39
N ILE A 130 9.65 6.73 3.21
CA ILE A 130 8.24 6.99 2.90
C ILE A 130 7.85 6.36 1.56
N LEU A 131 8.66 6.54 0.52
CA LEU A 131 8.40 6.00 -0.81
C LEU A 131 8.49 4.48 -0.84
N VAL A 132 9.40 3.86 -0.09
CA VAL A 132 9.46 2.40 0.07
C VAL A 132 8.14 1.88 0.60
N GLY A 133 7.56 2.53 1.61
CA GLY A 133 6.21 2.20 2.11
C GLY A 133 5.17 2.20 0.98
N LEU A 134 5.04 3.32 0.25
CA LEU A 134 4.09 3.44 -0.86
C LEU A 134 4.30 2.40 -1.97
N VAL A 135 5.55 2.14 -2.35
CA VAL A 135 5.89 1.14 -3.38
C VAL A 135 5.47 -0.26 -2.93
N LEU A 136 5.68 -0.59 -1.65
CA LEU A 136 5.24 -1.86 -1.08
C LEU A 136 3.71 -1.95 -1.05
N GLU A 137 3.00 -0.88 -0.70
CA GLU A 137 1.53 -0.83 -0.78
C GLU A 137 1.01 -1.10 -2.20
N ILE A 138 1.55 -0.38 -3.19
CA ILE A 138 1.20 -0.56 -4.60
C ILE A 138 1.47 -2.00 -5.03
N ARG A 139 2.65 -2.55 -4.70
CA ARG A 139 3.01 -3.91 -5.06
C ARG A 139 2.10 -4.94 -4.38
N LEU A 140 1.72 -4.71 -3.12
CA LEU A 140 0.80 -5.58 -2.39
C LEU A 140 -0.57 -5.60 -3.08
N ILE A 141 -1.11 -4.43 -3.43
CA ILE A 141 -2.36 -4.28 -4.20
C ILE A 141 -2.31 -5.06 -5.52
N LEU A 142 -1.20 -4.97 -6.26
CA LEU A 142 -1.03 -5.66 -7.54
C LEU A 142 -0.82 -7.18 -7.41
N THR A 143 -0.38 -7.65 -6.25
CA THR A 143 -0.06 -9.07 -6.00
C THR A 143 -1.29 -9.87 -5.55
N VAL A 144 -2.31 -9.20 -4.98
CA VAL A 144 -3.50 -9.88 -4.46
C VAL A 144 -4.33 -10.46 -5.62
N PRO A 145 -4.64 -11.76 -5.60
CA PRO A 145 -5.36 -12.44 -6.68
C PRO A 145 -6.81 -11.96 -6.73
N GLY A 146 -7.04 -10.93 -7.54
CA GLY A 146 -8.35 -10.28 -7.73
C GLY A 146 -8.28 -9.08 -8.67
N ALA A 147 -7.11 -8.42 -8.76
CA ALA A 147 -6.93 -7.23 -9.60
C ALA A 147 -6.99 -7.49 -11.13
N ALA A 148 -6.93 -8.75 -11.57
CA ALA A 148 -6.84 -9.12 -13.00
C ALA A 148 -7.95 -10.07 -13.49
N SER A 149 -9.06 -10.24 -12.75
CA SER A 149 -10.17 -11.09 -13.20
C SER A 149 -11.51 -10.34 -13.23
N SER A 150 -11.68 -9.44 -14.20
CA SER A 150 -13.02 -9.03 -14.69
C SER A 150 -13.00 -8.43 -16.10
N LYS A 151 -12.23 -8.99 -17.02
CA LYS A 151 -12.43 -8.75 -18.45
C LYS A 151 -12.32 -10.05 -19.26
N GLU A 152 -13.34 -10.89 -19.16
CA GLU A 152 -13.95 -11.58 -20.31
C GLU A 152 -15.08 -12.52 -19.84
N SER A 153 -16.31 -12.04 -19.92
CA SER A 153 -17.46 -12.87 -20.34
C SER A 153 -18.67 -11.97 -20.61
N ILE A 154 -18.57 -11.13 -21.63
CA ILE A 154 -19.79 -10.71 -22.35
C ILE A 154 -19.95 -11.72 -23.49
N THR A 155 -20.45 -12.90 -23.16
CA THR A 155 -21.03 -13.80 -24.15
C THR A 155 -22.38 -13.21 -24.55
N PRO A 156 -22.61 -12.80 -25.82
CA PRO A 156 -23.95 -12.42 -26.24
C PRO A 156 -24.79 -13.69 -26.29
N LYS A 157 -25.71 -13.83 -25.34
CA LYS A 157 -26.79 -14.81 -25.38
C LYS A 157 -27.77 -14.42 -26.50
N LYS A 158 -27.45 -14.81 -27.73
CA LYS A 158 -28.36 -14.92 -28.88
C LYS A 158 -28.24 -16.38 -29.36
N GLU A 159 -29.26 -17.16 -29.61
CA GLU A 159 -30.70 -16.93 -29.65
C GLU A 159 -31.26 -18.33 -29.85
N THR A 160 -32.03 -18.82 -28.89
CA THR A 160 -32.76 -20.10 -28.94
C THR A 160 -33.95 -19.97 -29.88
N ALA A 161 -33.72 -19.59 -31.14
CA ALA A 161 -34.75 -19.42 -32.18
C ALA A 161 -34.47 -20.29 -33.41
N LYS A 162 -33.93 -21.49 -33.22
CA LYS A 162 -33.79 -22.48 -34.31
C LYS A 162 -34.71 -23.70 -34.19
N ASN A 163 -35.48 -23.82 -33.11
CA ASN A 163 -36.34 -25.00 -32.86
C ASN A 163 -37.86 -24.72 -32.91
N LEU A 164 -38.29 -23.54 -33.37
CA LEU A 164 -39.72 -23.20 -33.51
C LEU A 164 -40.20 -23.08 -34.97
N VAL A 165 -39.34 -23.34 -35.97
CA VAL A 165 -39.70 -23.25 -37.40
C VAL A 165 -39.76 -24.61 -38.11
N ASN A 166 -39.30 -25.71 -37.51
CA ASN A 166 -39.36 -27.04 -38.15
C ASN A 166 -40.52 -27.92 -37.62
N GLY A 167 -41.57 -27.31 -37.04
CA GLY A 167 -42.68 -28.05 -36.41
C GLY A 167 -44.07 -27.62 -36.86
N ILE A 168 -44.20 -26.75 -37.86
CA ILE A 168 -45.50 -26.39 -38.46
C ILE A 168 -45.30 -26.11 -39.95
N ALA A 169 -46.04 -26.87 -40.76
CA ALA A 169 -46.17 -26.86 -42.24
C ALA A 169 -45.16 -27.70 -43.02
#